data_AF-A0A8H5CIB7-F1
#
_entry.id   AF-A0A8H5CIB7-F1
#
_cell.length_a   1.000
_cell.length_b   1.000
_cell.length_c   1.000
_cell.angle_alpha   90.00
_cell.angle_beta   90.00
_cell.angle_gamma   90.00
#
_symmetry.space_group_name_H-M   'P 1'
#
loop_
_entity.id
_entity.type
_entity.pdbx_description
1 polymer ?
#
loop_
_entity_poly.entity_id
_entity_poly.type
_entity_poly.pdbx_seq_one_letter_code
_entity_poly.pdbx_strand_id
1 'polypeptide(L)'
;MADYFKILEMATTQSPIGSLPPEIISQIFIECLDPHEPAAMVSTSAPLLLTQICSPWRTIAHTTPFLWTRTHLLLAYFRPGSMDTATSENEAEIQSQEDEERLPHIKSWFSRTGPDLPLHLSISDELRGLPPLQSVT
;
A
#
# COMPACT_ATOMS: atom_id res chain seq x y z
N MET A 1 -35.55 -16.90 33.21
CA MET A 1 -34.81 -15.61 33.26
C MET A 1 -33.32 -15.77 33.60
N ALA A 2 -32.74 -16.98 33.59
CA ALA A 2 -31.30 -17.20 33.80
C ALA A 2 -30.54 -17.60 32.50
N ASP A 3 -31.25 -17.87 31.40
CA ASP A 3 -30.65 -18.47 30.20
C ASP A 3 -30.30 -17.46 29.10
N TYR A 4 -30.81 -16.22 29.17
CA TYR A 4 -30.43 -15.16 28.22
C TYR A 4 -29.02 -14.60 28.47
N PHE A 5 -28.51 -14.73 29.70
CA PHE A 5 -27.19 -14.24 30.07
C PHE A 5 -26.05 -15.11 29.51
N LYS A 6 -26.35 -16.36 29.11
CA LYS A 6 -25.41 -17.26 28.42
C LYS A 6 -25.27 -16.98 26.93
N ILE A 7 -26.22 -16.27 26.30
CA ILE A 7 -26.18 -16.01 24.85
C ILE A 7 -25.27 -14.80 24.52
N LEU A 8 -24.91 -13.99 25.53
CA LEU A 8 -23.84 -12.99 25.41
C LEU A 8 -22.44 -13.59 25.54
N GLU A 9 -22.33 -14.93 25.63
CA GLU A 9 -21.10 -15.70 25.43
C GLU A 9 -20.89 -16.01 23.93
N MET A 10 -21.41 -15.18 23.03
CA MET A 10 -20.81 -15.05 21.71
C MET A 10 -19.52 -14.24 21.88
N ALA A 11 -18.53 -14.88 22.52
CA ALA A 11 -17.14 -14.48 22.48
C ALA A 11 -16.73 -14.48 21.01
N THR A 12 -17.03 -13.37 20.34
CA THR A 12 -16.35 -12.97 19.14
C THR A 12 -14.90 -12.96 19.58
N THR A 13 -14.11 -13.94 19.15
CA THR A 13 -12.67 -13.98 19.35
C THR A 13 -12.10 -12.77 18.62
N GLN A 14 -12.25 -11.60 19.25
CA GLN A 14 -11.65 -10.37 18.82
C GLN A 14 -10.18 -10.61 19.07
N SER A 15 -9.44 -10.83 17.98
CA SER A 15 -7.99 -10.95 18.03
C SER A 15 -7.46 -9.85 18.97
N PRO A 16 -6.44 -10.11 19.81
CA PRO A 16 -5.92 -9.12 20.76
C PRO A 16 -5.55 -7.78 20.10
N ILE A 17 -5.24 -7.81 18.81
CA ILE A 17 -4.89 -6.62 18.03
C ILE A 17 -6.10 -5.78 17.62
N GLY A 18 -7.29 -6.39 17.58
CA GLY A 18 -8.56 -5.70 17.28
C GLY A 18 -9.18 -4.97 18.47
N SER A 19 -8.63 -5.12 19.69
CA SER A 19 -9.03 -4.35 20.87
C SER A 19 -8.12 -3.16 21.16
N LEU A 20 -7.03 -2.98 20.39
CA LEU A 20 -6.13 -1.85 20.55
C LEU A 20 -6.78 -0.55 20.07
N PRO A 21 -6.52 0.59 20.74
CA PRO A 21 -6.92 1.89 20.25
C PRO A 21 -6.34 2.18 18.85
N PRO A 22 -7.06 2.90 17.98
CA PRO A 22 -6.59 3.28 16.65
C PRO A 22 -5.21 3.97 16.66
N GLU A 23 -4.91 4.74 17.70
CA GLU A 23 -3.66 5.48 17.89
C GLU A 23 -2.46 4.55 18.13
N ILE A 24 -2.69 3.41 18.80
CA ILE A 24 -1.64 2.42 19.02
C ILE A 24 -1.37 1.65 17.74
N ILE A 25 -2.43 1.30 17.00
CA ILE A 25 -2.30 0.64 15.70
C ILE A 25 -1.59 1.54 14.69
N SER A 26 -1.91 2.84 14.63
CA SER A 26 -1.23 3.78 13.76
C SER A 26 0.25 3.92 14.13
N GLN A 27 0.61 3.97 15.42
CA GLN A 27 2.01 3.98 15.83
C GLN A 27 2.73 2.70 15.40
N ILE A 28 2.12 1.53 15.60
CA ILE A 28 2.69 0.25 15.13
C ILE A 28 2.95 0.31 13.62
N PHE A 29 2.01 0.84 12.83
CA PHE A 29 2.18 0.96 11.38
C PHE A 29 3.36 1.85 11.00
N ILE A 30 3.54 2.96 11.73
CA ILE A 30 4.66 3.88 11.52
C ILE A 30 5.99 3.20 11.83
N GLU A 31 6.07 2.45 12.92
CA GLU A 31 7.28 1.68 13.29
C GLU A 31 7.57 0.52 12.32
N CYS A 32 6.58 0.07 11.57
CA CYS A 32 6.76 -0.94 10.51
C CYS A 32 7.29 -0.36 9.19
N LEU A 33 7.44 0.96 9.06
CA LEU A 33 8.02 1.55 7.86
C LEU A 33 9.53 1.32 7.83
N ASP A 34 10.06 0.98 6.66
CA ASP A 34 11.49 0.87 6.47
C ASP A 34 12.15 2.26 6.62
N PRO A 35 13.09 2.45 7.56
CA PRO A 35 13.78 3.72 7.73
C PRO A 35 14.74 4.03 6.57
N HIS A 36 15.23 3.02 5.87
CA HIS A 36 16.24 3.11 4.81
C HIS A 36 15.63 3.16 3.41
N GLU A 37 14.50 2.51 3.18
CA GLU A 37 13.86 2.45 1.86
C GLU A 37 12.51 3.22 1.84
N PRO A 38 12.29 4.11 0.84
CA PRO A 38 10.97 4.72 0.67
C PRO A 38 9.93 3.67 0.26
N ALA A 39 8.68 3.85 0.69
CA ALA A 39 7.61 2.92 0.32
C ALA A 39 7.43 2.86 -1.20
N ALA A 40 7.60 1.67 -1.77
CA ALA A 40 7.21 1.43 -3.15
C ALA A 40 5.67 1.47 -3.26
N MET A 41 5.15 2.06 -4.33
CA MET A 41 3.71 2.07 -4.63
C MET A 41 3.19 0.70 -5.13
N VAL A 42 3.45 -0.36 -4.36
CA VAL A 42 3.07 -1.75 -4.67
C VAL A 42 2.30 -2.35 -3.49
N SER A 43 1.39 -3.29 -3.80
CA SER A 43 0.53 -3.93 -2.80
C SER A 43 1.29 -4.75 -1.75
N THR A 44 2.53 -5.14 -2.03
CA THR A 44 3.37 -5.96 -1.15
C THR A 44 4.20 -5.15 -0.15
N SER A 45 4.20 -3.81 -0.26
CA SER A 45 4.94 -2.92 0.64
C SER A 45 3.99 -2.10 1.51
N ALA A 46 4.40 -1.80 2.74
CA ALA A 46 3.74 -0.74 3.52
C ALA A 46 3.89 0.60 2.78
N PRO A 47 2.90 1.51 2.86
CA PRO A 47 1.65 1.40 3.62
C PRO A 47 0.53 0.58 2.95
N LEU A 48 0.60 0.28 1.66
CA LEU A 48 -0.48 -0.40 0.93
C LEU A 48 -0.76 -1.81 1.45
N LEU A 49 0.26 -2.56 1.87
CA LEU A 49 0.10 -3.86 2.51
C LEU A 49 -0.82 -3.79 3.74
N LEU A 50 -0.67 -2.73 4.55
CA LEU A 50 -1.45 -2.53 5.77
C LEU A 50 -2.94 -2.24 5.48
N THR A 51 -3.25 -1.71 4.29
CA THR A 51 -4.62 -1.45 3.84
C THR A 51 -5.39 -2.70 3.41
N GLN A 52 -4.69 -3.84 3.25
CA GLN A 52 -5.25 -5.08 2.72
C GLN A 52 -5.62 -6.10 3.81
N ILE A 53 -5.24 -5.86 5.07
CA ILE A 53 -5.41 -6.84 6.16
C ILE A 53 -6.88 -6.98 6.58
N CYS A 54 -7.52 -5.89 7.01
CA CYS A 54 -8.92 -5.87 7.38
C CYS A 54 -9.51 -4.45 7.26
N SER A 55 -10.84 -4.32 7.28
CA SER A 55 -11.51 -3.02 7.11
C SER A 55 -11.10 -1.96 8.17
N PRO A 56 -11.02 -2.27 9.47
CA PRO A 56 -10.55 -1.30 10.47
C PRO A 56 -9.13 -0.80 10.23
N TRP A 57 -8.21 -1.70 9.89
CA TRP A 57 -6.80 -1.36 9.62
C TRP A 57 -6.66 -0.50 8.38
N ARG A 58 -7.45 -0.80 7.34
CA ARG A 58 -7.54 0.05 6.15
C ARG A 58 -7.93 1.48 6.50
N THR A 59 -8.96 1.65 7.33
CA THR A 59 -9.39 2.98 7.78
C THR A 59 -8.24 3.68 8.50
N ILE A 60 -7.60 3.02 9.48
CA ILE A 60 -6.50 3.59 10.26
C ILE A 60 -5.32 3.99 9.35
N ALA A 61 -4.89 3.11 8.45
CA ALA A 61 -3.80 3.37 7.53
C ALA A 61 -4.14 4.56 6.60
N HIS A 62 -5.37 4.64 6.10
CA HIS A 62 -5.85 5.74 5.27
C HIS A 62 -5.89 7.07 6.02
N THR A 63 -6.22 7.08 7.31
CA THR A 63 -6.32 8.29 8.15
C THR A 63 -5.04 8.62 8.90
N THR A 64 -3.92 7.96 8.59
CA THR A 64 -2.60 8.23 9.19
C THR A 64 -1.68 8.85 8.14
N PRO A 65 -1.64 10.19 8.00
CA PRO A 65 -0.96 10.84 6.88
C PRO A 65 0.54 10.57 6.80
N PHE A 66 1.19 10.40 7.96
CA PHE A 66 2.62 10.10 8.06
C PHE A 66 3.04 8.86 7.24
N LEU A 67 2.17 7.85 7.16
CA LEU A 67 2.40 6.62 6.40
C LEU A 67 2.61 6.87 4.90
N TRP A 68 2.11 7.98 4.38
CA TRP A 68 2.10 8.31 2.95
C TRP A 68 3.19 9.31 2.56
N THR A 69 3.97 9.80 3.54
CA THR A 69 4.97 10.88 3.36
C THR A 69 6.26 10.45 2.69
N ARG A 70 6.61 9.15 2.70
CA ARG A 70 7.83 8.63 2.08
C ARG A 70 7.45 7.65 0.98
N THR A 71 7.76 7.97 -0.27
CA THR A 71 7.38 7.11 -1.40
C THR A 71 8.41 7.12 -2.53
N HIS A 72 8.48 6.01 -3.26
CA HIS A 72 9.27 5.85 -4.47
C HIS A 72 8.37 5.57 -5.67
N LEU A 73 8.43 6.43 -6.68
CA LEU A 73 7.71 6.29 -7.95
C LEU A 73 8.62 5.65 -9.00
N LEU A 74 8.22 4.49 -9.48
CA LEU A 74 8.83 3.85 -10.66
C LEU A 74 8.10 4.31 -11.92
N LEU A 75 8.78 5.04 -12.80
CA LEU A 75 8.22 5.54 -14.06
C LEU A 75 8.06 4.39 -15.06
N ALA A 76 9.10 3.59 -15.25
CA ALA A 76 9.09 2.36 -16.05
C ALA A 76 8.38 1.21 -15.32
N TYR A 77 7.07 1.33 -15.08
CA TYR A 77 6.22 0.19 -14.70
C TYR A 77 6.04 -0.72 -15.92
N PHE A 78 7.12 -1.27 -16.42
CA PHE A 78 7.11 -2.16 -17.57
C PHE A 78 6.68 -3.54 -17.11
N ARG A 79 5.60 -4.05 -17.69
CA ARG A 79 5.10 -5.41 -17.50
C ARG A 79 6.21 -6.42 -17.84
N PRO A 80 6.75 -7.20 -16.89
CA PRO A 80 7.65 -8.30 -17.23
C PRO A 80 6.79 -9.38 -17.91
N GLY A 81 6.81 -9.44 -19.24
CA GLY A 81 6.05 -10.46 -19.98
C GLY A 81 5.80 -10.22 -21.47
N SER A 82 6.05 -9.04 -22.05
CA SER A 82 5.91 -8.85 -23.51
C SER A 82 7.18 -9.25 -24.23
N MET A 83 7.48 -10.55 -24.24
CA MET A 83 8.45 -11.09 -25.19
C MET A 83 7.73 -11.21 -26.55
N ASP A 84 8.11 -10.30 -27.48
CA ASP A 84 8.18 -10.50 -28.93
C ASP A 84 6.97 -10.24 -29.88
N THR A 85 5.96 -9.40 -29.56
CA THR A 85 4.92 -9.10 -30.59
C THR A 85 4.44 -7.65 -30.76
N ALA A 86 4.90 -6.67 -29.96
CA ALA A 86 4.44 -5.29 -30.10
C ALA A 86 5.34 -4.49 -31.07
N THR A 87 4.74 -3.88 -32.10
CA THR A 87 5.35 -2.78 -32.85
C THR A 87 5.50 -1.55 -31.95
N SER A 88 6.52 -0.71 -32.18
CA SER A 88 6.78 0.52 -31.40
C SER A 88 5.55 1.44 -31.25
N GLU A 89 4.64 1.47 -32.23
CA GLU A 89 3.38 2.23 -32.15
C GLU A 89 2.41 1.66 -31.10
N ASN A 90 2.34 0.33 -30.98
CA ASN A 90 1.51 -0.35 -29.98
C ASN A 90 2.06 -0.18 -28.56
N GLU A 91 3.38 -0.13 -28.40
CA GLU A 91 4.03 0.04 -27.08
C GLU A 91 3.71 1.41 -26.46
N ALA A 92 3.77 2.49 -27.25
CA ALA A 92 3.46 3.82 -26.77
C ALA A 92 1.98 3.99 -26.39
N GLU A 93 1.07 3.38 -27.16
CA GLU A 93 -0.36 3.43 -26.87
C GLU A 93 -0.72 2.59 -25.62
N ILE A 94 -0.13 1.40 -25.47
CA ILE A 94 -0.27 0.57 -24.27
C ILE A 94 0.27 1.31 -23.03
N GLN A 95 1.46 1.90 -23.12
CA GLN A 95 2.05 2.65 -22.01
C GLN A 95 1.19 3.85 -21.62
N SER A 96 0.66 4.60 -22.59
CA SER A 96 -0.24 5.73 -22.34
C SER A 96 -1.51 5.31 -21.61
N GLN A 97 -2.11 4.18 -22.01
CA GLN A 97 -3.30 3.65 -21.35
C GLN A 97 -3.00 3.20 -19.92
N GLU A 98 -1.90 2.46 -19.72
CA GLU A 98 -1.47 1.99 -18.40
C GLU A 98 -1.16 3.18 -17.47
N ASP A 99 -0.51 4.23 -17.97
CA ASP A 99 -0.24 5.43 -17.19
C ASP A 99 -1.54 6.15 -16.80
N GLU A 100 -2.53 6.23 -17.70
CA GLU A 100 -3.84 6.80 -17.37
C GLU A 100 -4.56 6.01 -16.26
N GLU A 101 -4.46 4.67 -16.26
CA GLU A 101 -5.01 3.81 -15.21
C GLU A 101 -4.25 3.92 -13.87
N ARG A 102 -2.95 4.24 -13.92
CA ARG A 102 -2.10 4.44 -12.73
C ARG A 102 -2.32 5.79 -12.06
N LEU A 103 -2.62 6.84 -12.82
CA LEU A 103 -2.78 8.21 -12.31
C LEU A 103 -3.77 8.33 -11.13
N PRO A 104 -4.96 7.69 -11.13
CA PRO A 104 -5.87 7.73 -9.98
C PRO A 104 -5.25 7.18 -8.69
N HIS A 105 -4.43 6.13 -8.79
CA HIS A 105 -3.76 5.51 -7.65
C HIS A 105 -2.68 6.44 -7.08
N ILE A 106 -1.89 7.06 -7.98
CA ILE A 106 -0.89 8.07 -7.62
C ILE A 106 -1.55 9.28 -6.94
N LYS A 107 -2.65 9.80 -7.51
CA LYS A 107 -3.41 10.90 -6.91
C LYS A 107 -3.98 10.54 -5.54
N SER A 108 -4.54 9.33 -5.41
CA SER A 108 -5.08 8.80 -4.15
C SER A 108 -3.99 8.62 -3.09
N TRP A 109 -2.75 8.31 -3.48
CA TRP A 109 -1.64 8.27 -2.55
C TRP A 109 -1.34 9.67 -1.98
N PHE A 110 -1.14 10.65 -2.86
CA PHE A 110 -0.75 12.00 -2.43
C PHE A 110 -1.85 12.72 -1.67
N SER A 111 -3.13 12.47 -1.98
CA SER A 111 -4.24 13.05 -1.21
C SER A 111 -4.23 12.64 0.27
N ARG A 112 -3.56 11.54 0.63
CA ARG A 112 -3.46 11.03 2.01
C ARG A 112 -2.29 11.60 2.79
N THR A 113 -1.27 12.16 2.12
CA THR A 113 -0.11 12.77 2.81
C THR A 113 -0.51 13.98 3.64
N GLY A 114 -1.59 14.66 3.26
CA GLY A 114 -2.05 15.88 3.90
C GLY A 114 -1.18 17.10 3.52
N PRO A 115 -1.66 18.33 3.78
CA PRO A 115 -0.98 19.55 3.35
C PRO A 115 0.21 19.96 4.23
N ASP A 116 0.25 19.50 5.49
CA ASP A 116 1.15 20.04 6.51
C ASP A 116 2.43 19.21 6.75
N LEU A 117 2.57 18.05 6.08
CA LEU A 117 3.69 17.15 6.26
C LEU A 117 4.69 17.21 5.09
N PRO A 118 6.00 17.19 5.35
CA PRO A 118 7.01 17.15 4.30
C PRO A 118 6.93 15.81 3.55
N LEU A 119 6.83 15.87 2.23
CA LEU A 119 6.86 14.72 1.34
C LEU A 119 8.30 14.40 0.92
N HIS A 120 8.76 13.19 1.20
CA HIS A 120 9.99 12.64 0.66
C HIS A 120 9.66 11.73 -0.53
N LEU A 121 9.83 12.29 -1.73
CA LEU A 121 9.56 11.62 -3.00
C LEU A 121 10.88 11.28 -3.72
N SER A 122 11.02 10.03 -4.12
CA SER A 122 12.08 9.58 -5.03
C SER A 122 11.44 9.03 -6.31
N ILE A 123 12.09 9.24 -7.46
CA ILE A 123 11.58 8.83 -8.77
C ILE A 123 12.70 8.08 -9.48
N SER A 124 12.39 6.91 -10.06
CA SER A 124 13.34 6.15 -10.89
C SER A 124 12.69 5.69 -12.18
N ASP A 125 13.50 5.57 -13.23
CA ASP A 125 13.11 5.04 -14.54
C ASP A 125 13.77 3.68 -14.83
N GLU A 126 14.67 3.24 -13.96
CA GLU A 126 15.36 1.97 -14.11
C GLU A 126 14.65 0.87 -13.31
N LEU A 127 14.27 -0.23 -13.95
CA LEU A 127 13.93 -1.49 -13.27
C LEU A 127 15.15 -2.09 -12.49
N ARG A 128 16.33 -1.49 -12.63
CA ARG A 128 17.57 -1.96 -12.01
C ARG A 128 17.61 -1.52 -10.54
N GLY A 129 17.33 -2.46 -9.65
CA GLY A 129 17.48 -2.26 -8.21
C GLY A 129 16.50 -3.06 -7.38
N LEU A 130 15.40 -3.53 -7.97
CA LEU A 130 14.55 -4.52 -7.29
C LEU A 130 15.33 -5.84 -7.19
N PRO A 131 15.50 -6.42 -5.99
CA PRO A 131 15.99 -7.79 -5.89
C PRO A 131 15.07 -8.67 -6.75
N PRO A 132 15.62 -9.66 -7.48
CA PRO A 132 14.81 -10.55 -8.28
C PRO A 132 13.69 -11.09 -7.40
N LEU A 133 12.44 -11.00 -7.87
CA LEU A 133 11.28 -11.60 -7.21
C LEU A 133 11.66 -13.02 -6.85
N GLN A 134 11.94 -13.27 -5.56
CA GLN A 134 12.19 -14.62 -5.12
C GLN A 134 10.88 -15.37 -5.35
N SER A 135 10.92 -16.32 -6.30
CA SER A 135 9.82 -17.23 -6.53
C SER A 135 9.61 -18.00 -5.23
N VAL A 136 8.56 -17.65 -4.49
CA VAL A 136 8.07 -18.50 -3.40
C VAL A 136 7.59 -19.78 -4.07
N THR A 137 8.33 -20.87 -3.83
CA THR A 137 7.93 -22.24 -4.18
C THR A 137 6.89 -22.73 -3.18
#